data_AF-A0A2J7PX30-F1
#
_entry.id   AF-A0A2J7PX30-F1
#
_cell.length_a   1.000
_cell.length_b   1.000
_cell.length_c   1.000
_cell.angle_alpha   90.00
_cell.angle_beta   90.00
_cell.angle_gamma   90.00
#
_symmetry.space_group_name_H-M   'P 1'
#
loop_
_entity.id
_entity.type
_entity.pdbx_description
1 polymer ?
#
loop_
_entity_poly.entity_id
_entity_poly.type
_entity_poly.pdbx_seq_one_letter_code
_entity_poly.pdbx_strand_id
1 'polypeptide(L)'
;MLDTGLNDVVGEAQQLQDPRILIYDLRNDSLIHSYTLKSSHIKEDSFFANIIVDVDTNDCEGAFAYIPDLGGYSLIVYSLKGDESWRVKHHYFHFDPLNGNYSVGGVNFQWVDGVFSLALSAPHDDGFRTAYFHPLSSTNEFSVSTKVLRNKTLATDPHNFEEFKLLGSRGPHTQAGASFLDEQSSVVFYTQVNLNGVGCWNSKSKEYSPEYQHLVTSDNETFIFPNDLKVDRGSNLWVLIDRLPIFIYRGLDPESINFYIFKGSVKEIIKDTICEKN
;
A
#
# COMPACT_ATOMS: atom_id res chain seq x y z
N MET A 1 11.34 6.71 -6.17
CA MET A 1 11.00 5.55 -7.02
C MET A 1 11.64 4.31 -6.42
N LEU A 2 10.98 3.16 -6.49
CA LEU A 2 11.57 1.86 -6.21
C LEU A 2 11.84 1.17 -7.55
N ASP A 3 13.08 0.78 -7.77
CA ASP A 3 13.50 -0.01 -8.92
C ASP A 3 13.85 -1.40 -8.40
N THR A 4 13.02 -2.39 -8.71
CA THR A 4 13.18 -3.76 -8.20
C THR A 4 14.23 -4.54 -8.96
N GLY A 5 14.65 -4.07 -10.15
CA GLY A 5 15.54 -4.81 -11.04
C GLY A 5 15.00 -6.13 -11.56
N LEU A 6 13.71 -6.42 -11.34
CA LEU A 6 13.06 -7.68 -11.73
C LEU A 6 12.39 -7.52 -13.09
N ASN A 7 12.74 -8.39 -14.03
CA ASN A 7 12.19 -8.43 -15.38
C ASN A 7 11.33 -9.68 -15.59
N ASP A 8 10.38 -9.61 -16.53
CA ASP A 8 9.50 -10.70 -16.97
C ASP A 8 8.84 -11.50 -15.82
N VAL A 9 8.20 -10.79 -14.89
CA VAL A 9 7.62 -11.35 -13.65
C VAL A 9 6.66 -12.51 -13.90
N VAL A 10 5.90 -12.47 -14.99
CA VAL A 10 4.89 -13.49 -15.33
C VAL A 10 5.49 -14.66 -16.14
N GLY A 11 6.58 -14.40 -16.85
CA GLY A 11 7.30 -15.38 -17.65
C GLY A 11 8.53 -15.94 -16.92
N GLU A 12 9.70 -15.77 -17.52
CA GLU A 12 10.97 -16.20 -16.94
C GLU A 12 11.58 -15.08 -16.11
N ALA A 13 11.12 -14.97 -14.86
CA ALA A 13 11.54 -13.92 -13.94
C ALA A 13 13.07 -13.86 -13.81
N GLN A 14 13.64 -12.70 -14.17
CA GLN A 14 15.09 -12.48 -14.16
C GLN A 14 15.44 -11.27 -13.29
N GLN A 15 16.28 -11.49 -12.27
CA GLN A 15 16.86 -10.42 -11.48
C GLN A 15 18.05 -9.80 -12.24
N LEU A 16 17.87 -8.62 -12.81
CA LEU A 16 18.90 -7.92 -13.60
C LEU A 16 19.86 -7.09 -12.73
N GLN A 17 19.38 -6.61 -11.59
CA GLN A 17 20.15 -5.78 -10.64
C GLN A 17 19.49 -5.85 -9.26
N ASP A 18 20.23 -5.51 -8.20
CA ASP A 18 19.63 -5.47 -6.86
C ASP A 18 18.57 -4.36 -6.73
N PRO A 19 17.46 -4.60 -6.00
CA PRO A 19 16.46 -3.60 -5.69
C PRO A 19 17.06 -2.33 -5.07
N ARG A 20 16.63 -1.17 -5.55
CA ARG A 20 17.16 0.13 -5.11
C ARG A 20 16.10 1.22 -5.04
N ILE A 21 16.32 2.15 -4.12
CA ILE A 21 15.54 3.38 -3.99
C ILE A 21 16.26 4.47 -4.79
N LEU A 22 15.54 5.09 -5.72
CA LEU A 22 16.03 6.20 -6.53
C LEU A 22 15.27 7.47 -6.14
N ILE A 23 16.01 8.54 -5.84
CA ILE A 23 15.45 9.85 -5.47
C ILE A 23 15.82 10.85 -6.56
N TYR A 24 14.82 11.47 -7.16
CA TYR A 24 14.97 12.46 -8.22
C TYR A 24 14.48 13.83 -7.77
N ASP A 25 15.17 14.89 -8.18
CA ASP A 25 14.66 16.25 -8.11
C ASP A 25 13.80 16.54 -9.33
N LEU A 26 12.48 16.63 -9.13
CA LEU A 26 11.50 16.83 -10.21
C LEU A 26 11.55 18.24 -10.83
N ARG A 27 12.35 19.17 -10.30
CA ARG A 27 12.52 20.52 -10.90
C ARG A 27 13.48 20.51 -12.08
N ASN A 28 14.39 19.55 -12.13
CA ASN A 28 15.45 19.46 -13.13
C ASN A 28 15.71 18.02 -13.61
N ASP A 29 14.84 17.08 -13.24
CA ASP A 29 14.89 15.66 -13.57
C ASP A 29 16.21 14.94 -13.22
N SER A 30 16.95 15.46 -12.24
CA SER A 30 18.24 14.88 -11.84
C SER A 30 18.09 13.80 -10.76
N LEU A 31 18.84 12.71 -10.90
CA LEU A 31 19.00 11.70 -9.84
C LEU A 31 19.90 12.30 -8.74
N ILE A 32 19.34 12.50 -7.55
CA ILE A 32 20.05 13.13 -6.43
C ILE A 32 20.52 12.11 -5.38
N HIS A 33 19.91 10.92 -5.33
CA HIS A 33 20.33 9.84 -4.45
C HIS A 33 19.94 8.46 -5.00
N SER A 34 20.75 7.45 -4.71
CA SER A 34 20.48 6.05 -5.03
C SER A 34 20.94 5.17 -3.87
N TYR A 35 20.02 4.37 -3.33
CA TYR A 35 20.32 3.42 -2.26
C TYR A 35 19.96 2.00 -2.69
N THR A 36 20.94 1.11 -2.76
CA THR A 36 20.71 -0.32 -3.01
C THR A 36 20.33 -1.03 -1.72
N LEU A 37 19.23 -1.78 -1.73
CA LEU A 37 18.81 -2.57 -0.57
C LEU A 37 19.87 -3.63 -0.25
N LYS A 38 20.17 -3.81 1.04
CA LYS A 38 21.12 -4.84 1.48
C LYS A 38 20.58 -6.23 1.12
N SER A 39 21.41 -7.09 0.55
CA SER A 39 21.06 -8.47 0.22
C SER A 39 20.53 -9.25 1.44
N SER A 40 21.00 -8.94 2.65
CA SER A 40 20.48 -9.52 3.90
C SER A 40 19.00 -9.21 4.17
N HIS A 41 18.46 -8.17 3.54
CA HIS A 41 17.06 -7.78 3.64
C HIS A 41 16.19 -8.37 2.53
N ILE A 42 16.78 -9.05 1.54
CA ILE A 42 16.06 -9.65 0.42
C ILE A 42 16.03 -11.16 0.65
N LYS A 43 14.85 -11.76 0.51
CA LYS A 43 14.61 -13.21 0.57
C LYS A 43 14.33 -13.73 -0.82
N GLU A 44 14.39 -15.06 -0.95
CA GLU A 44 14.07 -15.74 -2.21
C GLU A 44 12.67 -15.36 -2.72
N ASP A 45 11.68 -15.37 -1.82
CA ASP A 45 10.31 -14.97 -2.12
C ASP A 45 10.08 -13.46 -2.02
N SER A 46 11.12 -12.62 -1.88
CA SER A 46 10.90 -11.18 -1.73
C SER A 46 10.30 -10.57 -2.99
N PHE A 47 9.23 -9.80 -2.82
CA PHE A 47 8.58 -9.10 -3.92
C PHE A 47 8.11 -7.72 -3.46
N PHE A 48 8.70 -6.67 -4.05
CA PHE A 48 8.46 -5.30 -3.63
C PHE A 48 7.59 -4.56 -4.67
N ALA A 49 6.29 -4.50 -4.42
CA ALA A 49 5.34 -3.86 -5.34
C ALA A 49 5.05 -2.39 -5.03
N ASN A 50 5.43 -1.90 -3.84
CA ASN A 50 4.99 -0.59 -3.35
C ASN A 50 6.08 0.10 -2.51
N ILE A 51 5.99 1.42 -2.41
CA ILE A 51 6.87 2.25 -1.57
C ILE A 51 6.09 3.43 -1.01
N ILE A 52 6.17 3.62 0.30
CA ILE A 52 5.50 4.70 1.02
C ILE A 52 6.58 5.61 1.61
N VAL A 53 6.53 6.90 1.28
CA VAL A 53 7.52 7.87 1.74
C VAL A 53 6.92 8.72 2.85
N ASP A 54 7.60 8.74 3.99
CA ASP A 54 7.26 9.53 5.16
C ASP A 54 8.24 10.69 5.27
N VAL A 55 7.74 11.89 4.97
CA VAL A 55 8.55 13.11 4.94
C VAL A 55 7.85 14.20 5.74
N ASP A 56 8.61 14.89 6.59
CA ASP A 56 8.21 16.17 7.15
C ASP A 56 8.61 17.26 6.16
N THR A 57 7.66 18.13 5.79
CA THR A 57 7.93 19.25 4.88
C THR A 57 8.98 20.24 5.42
N ASN A 58 9.25 20.21 6.73
CA ASN A 58 10.27 21.03 7.37
C ASN A 58 11.62 20.32 7.53
N ASP A 59 11.68 19.00 7.32
CA ASP A 59 12.90 18.18 7.42
C ASP A 59 12.91 17.07 6.36
N CYS A 60 13.15 17.45 5.10
CA CYS A 60 13.22 16.51 3.99
C CYS A 60 14.37 15.50 4.14
N GLU A 61 15.48 15.88 4.78
CA GLU A 61 16.64 15.00 5.01
C GLU A 61 16.33 13.91 6.05
N GLY A 62 15.39 14.18 6.96
CA GLY A 62 14.85 13.24 7.93
C GLY A 62 13.86 12.22 7.36
N ALA A 63 13.70 12.12 6.05
CA ALA A 63 12.72 11.23 5.41
C ALA A 63 12.99 9.74 5.65
N PHE A 64 11.91 8.98 5.69
CA PHE A 64 11.91 7.53 5.72
C PHE A 64 11.13 6.97 4.52
N ALA A 65 11.49 5.76 4.10
CA ALA A 65 10.68 4.98 3.17
C ALA A 65 10.30 3.63 3.79
N TYR A 66 9.07 3.21 3.54
CA TYR A 66 8.52 1.93 3.94
C TYR A 66 8.22 1.13 2.67
N ILE A 67 8.85 -0.03 2.53
CA ILE A 67 8.74 -0.87 1.34
C ILE A 67 8.17 -2.22 1.79
N PRO A 68 6.87 -2.44 1.56
CA PRO A 68 6.24 -3.72 1.81
C PRO A 68 6.89 -4.82 0.96
N ASP A 69 7.23 -5.93 1.62
CA ASP A 69 7.68 -7.16 0.99
C ASP A 69 6.55 -8.17 1.07
N LEU A 70 5.76 -8.27 -0.01
CA LEU A 70 4.54 -9.04 0.00
C LEU A 70 4.80 -10.55 -0.04
N GLY A 71 5.84 -11.02 -0.75
CA GLY A 71 6.19 -12.45 -0.74
C GLY A 71 7.06 -12.85 0.46
N GLY A 72 7.87 -11.94 1.00
CA GLY A 72 8.69 -12.19 2.18
C GLY A 72 8.04 -11.83 3.53
N TYR A 73 6.76 -11.41 3.52
CA TYR A 73 5.94 -11.09 4.70
C TYR A 73 6.63 -10.14 5.69
N SER A 74 7.15 -9.02 5.19
CA SER A 74 7.90 -8.09 6.03
C SER A 74 7.80 -6.66 5.53
N LEU A 75 8.33 -5.72 6.30
CA LEU A 75 8.48 -4.34 5.88
C LEU A 75 9.95 -3.94 5.89
N ILE A 76 10.47 -3.45 4.78
CA ILE A 76 11.78 -2.79 4.77
C ILE A 76 11.57 -1.33 5.12
N VAL A 77 12.27 -0.87 6.16
CA VAL A 77 12.32 0.55 6.52
C VAL A 77 13.68 1.08 6.08
N TYR A 78 13.69 2.20 5.36
CA TYR A 78 14.89 2.92 4.96
C TYR A 78 14.87 4.31 5.60
N SER A 79 16.00 4.74 6.16
CA SER A 79 16.23 6.08 6.67
C SER A 79 17.19 6.82 5.73
N LEU A 80 16.76 7.96 5.19
CA LEU A 80 17.60 8.78 4.32
C LEU A 80 18.79 9.36 5.08
N LYS A 81 18.54 9.96 6.24
CA LYS A 81 19.58 10.56 7.10
C LYS A 81 20.67 9.58 7.52
N GLY A 82 20.28 8.33 7.82
CA GLY A 82 21.22 7.28 8.20
C GLY A 82 21.82 6.52 7.01
N ASP A 83 21.30 6.75 5.81
CA ASP A 83 21.51 5.95 4.59
C ASP A 83 21.54 4.44 4.86
N GLU A 84 20.59 3.98 5.67
CA GLU A 84 20.52 2.60 6.13
C GLU A 84 19.08 2.09 6.08
N SER A 85 18.93 0.81 5.74
CA SER A 85 17.69 0.06 5.88
C SER A 85 17.74 -1.02 6.97
N TRP A 86 16.57 -1.47 7.40
CA TRP A 86 16.38 -2.68 8.22
C TRP A 86 15.07 -3.38 7.84
N ARG A 87 15.01 -4.67 8.13
CA ARG A 87 13.84 -5.53 7.86
C ARG A 87 13.04 -5.73 9.14
N VAL A 88 11.81 -5.27 9.15
CA VAL A 88 10.82 -5.40 10.24
C VAL A 88 9.95 -6.61 9.95
N LYS A 89 9.81 -7.50 10.93
CA LYS A 89 8.96 -8.70 10.83
C LYS A 89 7.87 -8.61 11.88
N HIS A 90 6.66 -8.99 11.50
CA HIS A 90 5.53 -9.07 12.41
C HIS A 90 4.50 -10.05 11.85
N HIS A 91 3.78 -10.77 12.71
CA HIS A 91 2.77 -11.74 12.26
C HIS A 91 1.68 -11.09 11.39
N TYR A 92 1.38 -9.82 11.64
CA TYR A 92 0.38 -9.06 10.88
C TYR A 92 0.80 -8.70 9.45
N PHE A 93 2.04 -8.96 9.05
CA PHE A 93 2.48 -8.80 7.66
C PHE A 93 2.21 -10.03 6.79
N HIS A 94 1.81 -11.15 7.39
CA HIS A 94 1.46 -12.37 6.66
C HIS A 94 0.05 -12.30 6.09
N PHE A 95 -0.18 -13.00 4.98
CA PHE A 95 -1.52 -13.20 4.46
C PHE A 95 -2.41 -13.99 5.42
N ASP A 96 -3.72 -13.84 5.24
CA ASP A 96 -4.73 -14.68 5.86
C ASP A 96 -5.08 -15.84 4.91
N PRO A 97 -4.84 -17.10 5.31
CA PRO A 97 -5.08 -18.27 4.46
C PRO A 97 -6.55 -18.46 4.06
N LEU A 98 -7.50 -17.83 4.76
CA LEU A 98 -8.92 -17.86 4.41
C LEU A 98 -9.29 -16.83 3.35
N ASN A 99 -8.40 -15.88 3.04
CA ASN A 99 -8.66 -14.74 2.17
C ASN A 99 -7.72 -14.68 0.95
N GLY A 100 -7.04 -15.78 0.60
CA GLY A 100 -6.17 -15.87 -0.57
C GLY A 100 -6.87 -16.16 -1.90
N ASN A 101 -8.21 -16.30 -1.92
CA ASN A 101 -8.96 -16.60 -3.15
C ASN A 101 -9.55 -15.33 -3.77
N TYR A 102 -9.37 -15.16 -5.07
CA TYR A 102 -9.79 -13.99 -5.82
C TYR A 102 -10.68 -14.37 -7.00
N SER A 103 -11.67 -13.52 -7.28
CA SER A 103 -12.55 -13.61 -8.46
C SER A 103 -12.69 -12.21 -9.05
N VAL A 104 -11.87 -11.91 -10.05
CA VAL A 104 -11.71 -10.56 -10.61
C VAL A 104 -11.72 -10.63 -12.13
N GLY A 105 -12.54 -9.79 -12.79
CA GLY A 105 -12.64 -9.78 -14.26
C GLY A 105 -13.07 -11.13 -14.86
N GLY A 106 -13.82 -11.92 -14.10
CA GLY A 106 -14.24 -13.27 -14.48
C GLY A 106 -13.12 -14.32 -14.43
N VAL A 107 -11.95 -14.00 -13.86
CA VAL A 107 -10.84 -14.92 -13.62
C VAL A 107 -10.80 -15.29 -12.14
N ASN A 108 -10.63 -16.58 -11.85
CA ASN A 108 -10.38 -17.07 -10.49
C ASN A 108 -8.90 -17.40 -10.32
N PHE A 109 -8.29 -16.93 -9.24
CA PHE A 109 -6.88 -17.17 -8.93
C PHE A 109 -6.65 -17.14 -7.42
N GLN A 110 -5.52 -17.69 -6.99
CA GLN A 110 -5.13 -17.71 -5.58
C GLN A 110 -3.77 -17.05 -5.42
N TRP A 111 -3.72 -16.01 -4.59
CA TRP A 111 -2.49 -15.34 -4.19
C TRP A 111 -2.34 -15.38 -2.68
N VAL A 112 -1.11 -15.40 -2.21
CA VAL A 112 -0.74 -15.46 -0.79
C VAL A 112 -0.02 -14.19 -0.36
N ASP A 113 -0.32 -13.09 -1.03
CA ASP A 113 0.43 -11.85 -0.91
C ASP A 113 0.23 -11.21 0.47
N GLY A 114 1.36 -10.96 1.13
CA GLY A 114 1.46 -10.32 2.43
C GLY A 114 1.19 -8.82 2.41
N VAL A 115 1.77 -8.12 3.39
CA VAL A 115 1.70 -6.66 3.51
C VAL A 115 1.94 -6.00 2.17
N PHE A 116 0.96 -5.19 1.73
CA PHE A 116 0.94 -4.64 0.37
C PHE A 116 1.04 -3.11 0.36
N SER A 117 0.35 -2.45 1.28
CA SER A 117 0.32 -1.00 1.35
C SER A 117 0.26 -0.50 2.79
N LEU A 118 0.76 0.72 2.98
CA LEU A 118 0.63 1.51 4.20
C LEU A 118 -0.06 2.84 3.86
N ALA A 119 -0.96 3.31 4.71
CA ALA A 119 -1.48 4.67 4.69
C ALA A 119 -1.04 5.39 5.96
N LEU A 120 -0.39 6.54 5.82
CA LEU A 120 0.13 7.31 6.95
C LEU A 120 -0.86 8.39 7.37
N SER A 121 -1.21 8.45 8.66
CA SER A 121 -1.99 9.57 9.22
C SER A 121 -1.21 10.89 9.13
N ALA A 122 -1.90 12.01 9.35
CA ALA A 122 -1.24 13.24 9.74
C ALA A 122 -0.35 13.00 10.99
N PRO A 123 0.74 13.76 11.18
CA PRO A 123 1.56 13.66 12.38
C PRO A 123 0.75 13.95 13.65
N HIS A 124 0.99 13.19 14.70
CA HIS A 124 0.51 13.45 16.05
C HIS A 124 1.39 14.49 16.74
N ASP A 125 1.00 14.91 17.95
CA ASP A 125 1.74 15.90 18.75
C ASP A 125 3.20 15.50 19.05
N ASP A 126 3.52 14.21 19.01
CA ASP A 126 4.87 13.68 19.19
C ASP A 126 5.71 13.65 17.89
N GLY A 127 5.15 14.13 16.78
CA GLY A 127 5.80 14.20 15.47
C GLY A 127 5.81 12.89 14.69
N PHE A 128 5.24 11.82 15.25
CA PHE A 128 5.10 10.52 14.58
C PHE A 128 3.70 10.35 14.00
N ARG A 129 3.55 9.39 13.10
CA ARG A 129 2.29 9.10 12.40
C ARG A 129 1.80 7.73 12.83
N THR A 130 0.50 7.49 12.69
CA THR A 130 -0.03 6.13 12.64
C THR A 130 0.15 5.62 11.21
N ALA A 131 0.80 4.47 11.06
CA ALA A 131 0.82 3.72 9.81
C ALA A 131 -0.28 2.66 9.86
N TYR A 132 -1.34 2.85 9.05
CA TYR A 132 -2.36 1.83 8.80
C TYR A 132 -1.87 0.90 7.71
N PHE A 133 -2.01 -0.41 7.87
CA PHE A 133 -1.49 -1.37 6.91
C PHE A 133 -2.28 -2.66 6.86
N HIS A 134 -2.18 -3.34 5.73
CA HIS A 134 -2.83 -4.63 5.51
C HIS A 134 -2.05 -5.50 4.52
N PRO A 135 -2.13 -6.83 4.68
CA PRO A 135 -1.83 -7.78 3.62
C PRO A 135 -2.83 -7.69 2.46
N LEU A 136 -2.38 -7.95 1.23
CA LEU A 136 -3.26 -8.02 0.06
C LEU A 136 -4.28 -9.15 0.22
N SER A 137 -3.81 -10.33 0.63
CA SER A 137 -4.64 -11.50 0.93
C SER A 137 -5.16 -11.46 2.36
N SER A 138 -5.84 -10.38 2.74
CA SER A 138 -6.52 -10.23 4.04
C SER A 138 -7.64 -9.18 3.99
N THR A 139 -8.63 -9.32 4.86
CA THR A 139 -9.69 -8.32 5.08
C THR A 139 -9.41 -7.48 6.33
N ASN A 140 -8.36 -7.79 7.08
CA ASN A 140 -8.02 -7.09 8.31
C ASN A 140 -7.23 -5.82 8.03
N GLU A 141 -7.32 -4.87 8.97
CA GLU A 141 -6.48 -3.68 9.02
C GLU A 141 -5.73 -3.66 10.33
N PHE A 142 -4.48 -3.24 10.25
CA PHE A 142 -3.58 -3.13 11.37
C PHE A 142 -3.03 -1.72 11.47
N SER A 143 -2.45 -1.40 12.62
CA SER A 143 -1.74 -0.14 12.79
C SER A 143 -0.48 -0.30 13.63
N VAL A 144 0.48 0.59 13.38
CA VAL A 144 1.70 0.75 14.19
C VAL A 144 2.12 2.21 14.16
N SER A 145 2.72 2.70 15.25
CA SER A 145 3.31 4.04 15.25
C SER A 145 4.59 4.06 14.42
N THR A 146 4.79 5.11 13.60
CA THR A 146 6.06 5.29 12.91
C THR A 146 7.22 5.53 13.89
N LYS A 147 6.95 5.88 15.15
CA LYS A 147 7.96 5.91 16.23
C LYS A 147 8.66 4.56 16.41
N VAL A 148 7.91 3.48 16.29
CA VAL A 148 8.41 2.11 16.38
C VAL A 148 9.17 1.77 15.10
N LEU A 149 8.55 1.99 13.94
CA LEU A 149 9.15 1.65 12.64
C LEU A 149 10.46 2.39 12.37
N ARG A 150 10.53 3.69 12.70
CA ARG A 150 11.71 4.56 12.47
C ARG A 150 12.87 4.25 13.44
N ASN A 151 12.62 3.54 14.54
CA ASN A 151 13.65 3.11 15.48
C ASN A 151 14.07 1.66 15.21
N LYS A 152 15.21 1.47 14.53
CA LYS A 152 15.74 0.14 14.17
C LYS A 152 15.76 -0.86 15.32
N THR A 153 16.19 -0.44 16.52
CA THR A 153 16.26 -1.34 17.69
C THR A 153 14.88 -1.82 18.09
N LEU A 154 13.90 -0.91 18.17
CA LEU A 154 12.51 -1.28 18.51
C LEU A 154 11.82 -2.06 17.39
N ALA A 155 12.03 -1.67 16.13
CA ALA A 155 11.42 -2.29 14.97
C ALA A 155 11.89 -3.74 14.73
N THR A 156 13.09 -4.08 15.19
CA THR A 156 13.68 -5.43 15.05
C THR A 156 13.67 -6.24 16.34
N ASP A 157 13.11 -5.69 17.44
CA ASP A 157 12.96 -6.41 18.70
C ASP A 157 11.88 -7.50 18.56
N PRO A 158 12.19 -8.77 18.85
CA PRO A 158 11.18 -9.85 18.82
C PRO A 158 10.05 -9.68 19.85
N HIS A 159 10.16 -8.76 20.81
CA HIS A 159 9.15 -8.48 21.82
C HIS A 159 8.25 -7.28 21.49
N ASN A 160 8.35 -6.72 20.28
CA ASN A 160 7.56 -5.56 19.86
C ASN A 160 6.11 -5.89 19.45
N PHE A 161 5.61 -7.09 19.75
CA PHE A 161 4.30 -7.57 19.28
C PHE A 161 3.15 -6.63 19.66
N GLU A 162 3.15 -6.11 20.89
CA GLU A 162 2.11 -5.21 21.41
C GLU A 162 2.16 -3.78 20.83
N GLU A 163 3.23 -3.44 20.11
CA GLU A 163 3.33 -2.15 19.40
C GLU A 163 2.46 -2.12 18.14
N PHE A 164 2.12 -3.30 17.62
CA PHE A 164 1.26 -3.47 16.46
C PHE A 164 -0.16 -3.83 16.92
N LYS A 165 -1.16 -3.22 16.31
CA LYS A 165 -2.56 -3.37 16.74
C LYS A 165 -3.42 -3.85 15.59
N LEU A 166 -4.20 -4.91 15.82
CA LEU A 166 -5.35 -5.24 14.97
C LEU A 166 -6.45 -4.21 15.22
N LEU A 167 -6.88 -3.52 14.16
CA LEU A 167 -8.01 -2.59 14.23
C LEU A 167 -9.34 -3.30 14.07
N GLY A 168 -9.39 -4.28 13.16
CA GLY A 168 -10.58 -5.07 12.85
C GLY A 168 -10.58 -5.52 11.39
N SER A 169 -11.78 -5.71 10.82
CA SER A 169 -11.95 -6.25 9.48
C SER A 169 -12.95 -5.43 8.64
N ARG A 170 -12.67 -5.32 7.33
CA ARG A 170 -13.56 -4.74 6.32
C ARG A 170 -14.75 -5.65 5.98
N GLY A 171 -14.70 -6.93 6.35
CA GLY A 171 -15.75 -7.93 6.09
C GLY A 171 -15.38 -8.93 4.97
N PRO A 172 -16.23 -9.92 4.68
CA PRO A 172 -15.92 -10.95 3.68
C PRO A 172 -15.72 -10.37 2.26
N HIS A 173 -14.76 -10.93 1.50
CA HIS A 173 -14.47 -10.54 0.11
C HIS A 173 -14.01 -9.09 -0.11
N THR A 174 -13.41 -8.47 0.92
CA THR A 174 -12.95 -7.07 0.92
C THR A 174 -11.42 -6.93 0.99
N GLN A 175 -10.71 -7.87 0.36
CA GLN A 175 -9.26 -7.79 0.18
C GLN A 175 -8.86 -6.43 -0.38
N ALA A 176 -7.83 -5.82 0.21
CA ALA A 176 -7.43 -4.46 -0.11
C ALA A 176 -6.00 -4.41 -0.66
N GLY A 177 -5.79 -3.62 -1.71
CA GLY A 177 -4.50 -3.43 -2.36
C GLY A 177 -3.85 -2.11 -1.96
N ALA A 178 -3.63 -1.22 -2.92
CA ALA A 178 -3.06 0.08 -2.64
C ALA A 178 -3.96 0.91 -1.72
N SER A 179 -3.34 1.66 -0.81
CA SER A 179 -4.04 2.52 0.13
C SER A 179 -3.32 3.85 0.32
N PHE A 180 -4.09 4.89 0.64
CA PHE A 180 -3.55 6.22 0.90
C PHE A 180 -4.52 7.02 1.76
N LEU A 181 -3.99 7.88 2.63
CA LEU A 181 -4.79 8.74 3.49
C LEU A 181 -4.78 10.17 2.96
N ASP A 182 -5.97 10.79 2.89
CA ASP A 182 -6.10 12.23 2.72
C ASP A 182 -6.00 12.91 4.09
N GLU A 183 -4.94 13.69 4.33
CA GLU A 183 -4.72 14.32 5.63
C GLU A 183 -5.84 15.31 5.99
N GLN A 184 -6.41 16.00 5.00
CA GLN A 184 -7.44 17.02 5.21
C GLN A 184 -8.74 16.43 5.77
N SER A 185 -9.25 15.37 5.15
CA SER A 185 -10.47 14.67 5.61
C SER A 185 -10.20 13.59 6.65
N SER A 186 -8.95 13.14 6.79
CA SER A 186 -8.55 11.95 7.57
C SER A 186 -9.19 10.65 7.07
N VAL A 187 -9.56 10.61 5.79
CA VAL A 187 -10.11 9.42 5.14
C VAL A 187 -9.00 8.61 4.52
N VAL A 188 -8.93 7.33 4.86
CA VAL A 188 -8.14 6.33 4.17
C VAL A 188 -8.96 5.83 2.99
N PHE A 189 -8.39 5.88 1.79
CA PHE A 189 -8.89 5.17 0.63
C PHE A 189 -8.06 3.91 0.40
N TYR A 190 -8.69 2.87 -0.11
CA TYR A 190 -8.01 1.62 -0.47
C TYR A 190 -8.69 0.97 -1.69
N THR A 191 -7.90 0.33 -2.54
CA THR A 191 -8.44 -0.43 -3.67
C THR A 191 -9.03 -1.74 -3.17
N GLN A 192 -10.19 -2.15 -3.67
CA GLN A 192 -10.82 -3.44 -3.34
C GLN A 192 -10.93 -4.31 -4.59
N VAL A 193 -9.93 -5.18 -4.77
CA VAL A 193 -9.75 -5.94 -6.02
C VAL A 193 -10.90 -6.91 -6.29
N ASN A 194 -11.42 -7.60 -5.28
CA ASN A 194 -12.54 -8.53 -5.42
C ASN A 194 -13.89 -7.84 -5.62
N LEU A 195 -14.01 -6.57 -5.22
CA LEU A 195 -15.23 -5.79 -5.43
C LEU A 195 -15.16 -4.88 -6.67
N ASN A 196 -14.08 -4.98 -7.46
CA ASN A 196 -13.84 -4.12 -8.62
C ASN A 196 -14.11 -2.64 -8.28
N GLY A 197 -13.50 -2.13 -7.21
CA GLY A 197 -13.87 -0.82 -6.69
C GLY A 197 -12.87 -0.20 -5.73
N VAL A 198 -13.25 0.95 -5.19
CA VAL A 198 -12.47 1.69 -4.20
C VAL A 198 -13.34 1.89 -2.97
N GLY A 199 -12.79 1.54 -1.81
CA GLY A 199 -13.42 1.79 -0.53
C GLY A 199 -12.78 2.96 0.22
N CYS A 200 -13.48 3.43 1.23
CA CYS A 200 -13.00 4.42 2.16
C CYS A 200 -13.33 4.05 3.61
N TRP A 201 -12.53 4.62 4.51
CA TRP A 201 -12.72 4.57 5.95
C TRP A 201 -12.24 5.89 6.58
N ASN A 202 -13.05 6.49 7.44
CA ASN A 202 -12.60 7.64 8.21
C ASN A 202 -11.73 7.16 9.38
N SER A 203 -10.46 7.58 9.43
CA SER A 203 -9.51 7.12 10.45
C SER A 203 -9.84 7.61 11.87
N LYS A 204 -10.81 8.52 11.99
CA LYS A 204 -11.37 9.03 13.27
C LYS A 204 -12.63 8.29 13.70
N SER A 205 -13.09 7.30 12.92
CA SER A 205 -14.20 6.43 13.31
C SER A 205 -13.89 5.68 14.60
N LYS A 206 -14.95 5.32 15.33
CA LYS A 206 -14.82 4.64 16.63
C LYS A 206 -14.23 3.24 16.52
N GLU A 207 -14.55 2.55 15.43
CA GLU A 207 -14.24 1.14 15.21
C GLU A 207 -13.81 0.90 13.75
N TYR A 208 -13.13 -0.21 13.53
CA TYR A 208 -12.80 -0.71 12.20
C TYR A 208 -13.61 -1.99 11.94
N SER A 209 -14.83 -1.79 11.46
CA SER A 209 -15.79 -2.86 11.16
C SER A 209 -16.55 -2.53 9.87
N PRO A 210 -17.22 -3.50 9.24
CA PRO A 210 -17.88 -3.32 7.94
C PRO A 210 -18.85 -2.13 7.88
N GLU A 211 -19.53 -1.82 9.00
CA GLU A 211 -20.48 -0.71 9.11
C GLU A 211 -19.84 0.70 9.06
N TYR A 212 -18.52 0.81 9.30
CA TYR A 212 -17.77 2.06 9.15
C TYR A 212 -16.96 2.13 7.84
N GLN A 213 -17.17 1.17 6.93
CA GLN A 213 -16.60 1.18 5.60
C GLN A 213 -17.63 1.68 4.59
N HIS A 214 -17.16 2.29 3.50
CA HIS A 214 -18.01 2.62 2.36
C HIS A 214 -17.30 2.31 1.05
N LEU A 215 -18.04 1.75 0.09
CA LEU A 215 -17.55 1.53 -1.27
C LEU A 215 -17.91 2.78 -2.09
N VAL A 216 -16.95 3.67 -2.32
CA VAL A 216 -17.20 4.96 -3.00
C VAL A 216 -17.47 4.80 -4.48
N THR A 217 -16.95 3.73 -5.07
CA THR A 217 -17.23 3.36 -6.46
C THR A 217 -16.92 1.89 -6.68
N SER A 218 -17.66 1.28 -7.60
CA SER A 218 -17.41 -0.08 -8.08
C SER A 218 -18.05 -0.23 -9.45
N ASP A 219 -17.34 -0.90 -10.36
CA ASP A 219 -17.84 -1.19 -11.69
C ASP A 219 -17.15 -2.43 -12.27
N ASN A 220 -17.94 -3.39 -12.74
CA ASN A 220 -17.44 -4.69 -13.16
C ASN A 220 -16.77 -4.67 -14.56
N GLU A 221 -16.78 -3.55 -15.28
CA GLU A 221 -16.18 -3.42 -16.61
C GLU A 221 -14.92 -2.53 -16.59
N THR A 222 -15.00 -1.40 -15.89
CA THR A 222 -14.00 -0.34 -15.88
C THR A 222 -13.08 -0.39 -14.68
N PHE A 223 -13.50 -0.96 -13.54
CA PHE A 223 -12.70 -1.09 -12.31
C PHE A 223 -12.19 -2.52 -12.08
N ILE A 224 -12.01 -3.29 -13.14
CA ILE A 224 -11.38 -4.62 -13.06
C ILE A 224 -9.93 -4.45 -12.61
N PHE A 225 -9.64 -4.89 -11.39
CA PHE A 225 -8.34 -4.78 -10.74
C PHE A 225 -7.85 -3.32 -10.58
N PRO A 226 -8.38 -2.57 -9.60
CA PRO A 226 -7.84 -1.29 -9.20
C PRO A 226 -6.46 -1.49 -8.58
N ASN A 227 -5.42 -1.21 -9.37
CA ASN A 227 -4.03 -1.53 -9.03
C ASN A 227 -3.46 -0.56 -7.99
N ASP A 228 -3.55 0.75 -8.25
CA ASP A 228 -3.00 1.78 -7.37
C ASP A 228 -3.96 2.93 -7.15
N LEU A 229 -3.79 3.63 -6.02
CA LEU A 229 -4.41 4.91 -5.76
C LEU A 229 -3.47 5.84 -4.98
N LYS A 230 -3.66 7.15 -5.16
CA LYS A 230 -2.94 8.21 -4.43
C LYS A 230 -3.86 9.40 -4.20
N VAL A 231 -3.63 10.13 -3.12
CA VAL A 231 -4.28 11.44 -2.90
C VAL A 231 -3.24 12.54 -3.11
N ASP A 232 -3.54 13.50 -3.97
CA ASP A 232 -2.66 14.65 -4.21
C ASP A 232 -2.83 15.76 -3.13
N ARG A 233 -1.93 16.74 -3.14
CA ARG A 233 -1.94 17.86 -2.18
C ARG A 233 -3.20 18.72 -2.25
N GLY A 234 -3.93 18.67 -3.36
CA GLY A 234 -5.22 19.36 -3.53
C GLY A 234 -6.40 18.52 -3.07
N SER A 235 -6.17 17.43 -2.34
CA SER A 235 -7.19 16.47 -1.90
C SER A 235 -8.02 15.93 -3.07
N ASN A 236 -7.34 15.53 -4.15
CA ASN A 236 -7.95 14.73 -5.21
C ASN A 236 -7.45 13.28 -5.11
N LEU A 237 -8.39 12.35 -5.16
CA LEU A 237 -8.12 10.93 -5.29
C LEU A 237 -7.83 10.60 -6.76
N TRP A 238 -6.72 9.92 -6.99
CA TRP A 238 -6.32 9.33 -8.26
C TRP A 238 -6.36 7.82 -8.16
N VAL A 239 -6.90 7.14 -9.16
CA VAL A 239 -7.02 5.67 -9.19
C VAL A 239 -6.55 5.14 -10.53
N LEU A 240 -5.67 4.14 -10.52
CA LEU A 240 -5.17 3.43 -11.70
C LEU A 240 -5.80 2.04 -11.77
N ILE A 241 -6.36 1.70 -12.94
CA ILE A 241 -6.92 0.38 -13.25
C ILE A 241 -6.13 -0.22 -14.42
N ASP A 242 -5.80 -1.51 -14.36
CA ASP A 242 -4.94 -2.15 -15.37
C ASP A 242 -5.35 -3.56 -15.83
N ARG A 243 -6.45 -4.12 -15.30
CA ARG A 243 -6.94 -5.46 -15.64
C ARG A 243 -5.89 -6.58 -15.45
N LEU A 244 -4.98 -6.44 -14.49
CA LEU A 244 -3.85 -7.36 -14.28
C LEU A 244 -4.19 -8.86 -14.33
N PRO A 245 -5.28 -9.38 -13.70
CA PRO A 245 -5.61 -10.80 -13.79
C PRO A 245 -5.97 -11.25 -15.21
N ILE A 246 -6.59 -10.40 -16.01
CA ILE A 246 -6.90 -10.72 -17.41
C ILE A 246 -5.59 -10.79 -18.20
N PHE A 247 -4.68 -9.84 -18.00
CA PHE A 247 -3.35 -9.88 -18.62
C PHE A 247 -2.61 -11.19 -18.32
N ILE A 248 -2.55 -11.60 -17.05
CA ILE A 248 -1.82 -12.80 -16.62
C ILE A 248 -2.46 -14.08 -17.16
N TYR A 249 -3.78 -14.22 -17.06
CA TYR A 249 -4.45 -15.52 -17.22
C TYR A 249 -5.22 -15.71 -18.53
N ARG A 250 -5.52 -14.63 -19.27
CA ARG A 250 -6.31 -14.67 -20.51
C ARG A 250 -5.67 -13.92 -21.68
N GLY A 251 -4.75 -13.01 -21.41
CA GLY A 251 -4.27 -12.04 -22.38
C GLY A 251 -5.24 -10.85 -22.52
N LEU A 252 -4.68 -9.67 -22.71
CA LEU A 252 -5.47 -8.46 -22.97
C LEU A 252 -5.90 -8.40 -24.43
N ASP A 253 -7.11 -7.88 -24.68
CA ASP A 253 -7.56 -7.52 -26.01
C ASP A 253 -7.03 -6.12 -26.36
N PRO A 254 -6.16 -5.97 -27.38
CA PRO A 254 -5.59 -4.68 -27.75
C PRO A 254 -6.62 -3.70 -28.32
N GLU A 255 -7.77 -4.17 -28.80
CA GLU A 255 -8.84 -3.31 -29.32
C GLU A 255 -9.75 -2.76 -28.20
N SER A 256 -9.59 -3.26 -26.97
CA SER A 256 -10.31 -2.81 -25.78
C SER A 256 -9.53 -1.79 -24.97
N ILE A 257 -10.22 -0.92 -24.21
CA ILE A 257 -9.57 -0.06 -23.22
C ILE A 257 -9.19 -0.90 -22.00
N ASN A 258 -7.88 -1.11 -21.80
CA ASN A 258 -7.35 -1.95 -20.74
C ASN A 258 -6.87 -1.18 -19.50
N PHE A 259 -6.59 0.11 -19.66
CA PHE A 259 -6.03 0.94 -18.60
C PHE A 259 -6.86 2.21 -18.41
N TYR A 260 -7.16 2.53 -17.14
CA TYR A 260 -7.92 3.73 -16.79
C TYR A 260 -7.19 4.51 -15.70
N ILE A 261 -7.24 5.84 -15.79
CA ILE A 261 -6.85 6.73 -14.71
C ILE A 261 -8.04 7.62 -14.39
N PHE A 262 -8.59 7.48 -13.19
CA PHE A 262 -9.67 8.33 -12.70
C PHE A 262 -9.14 9.36 -11.71
N LYS A 263 -9.81 10.52 -11.68
CA LYS A 263 -9.54 11.59 -10.71
C LYS A 263 -10.86 12.14 -10.19
N GLY A 264 -10.96 12.38 -8.88
CA GLY A 264 -12.06 13.13 -8.30
C GLY A 264 -11.67 13.84 -7.01
N SER A 265 -12.44 14.88 -6.65
CA SER A 265 -12.24 15.57 -5.37
C SER A 265 -12.64 14.66 -4.21
N VAL A 266 -11.79 14.51 -3.21
CA VAL A 266 -12.07 13.71 -2.01
C VAL A 266 -13.37 14.17 -1.35
N LYS A 267 -13.56 15.50 -1.23
CA LYS A 267 -14.76 16.09 -0.63
C LYS A 267 -16.05 15.62 -1.32
N GLU A 268 -16.08 15.65 -2.66
CA GLU A 268 -17.26 15.23 -3.41
C GLU A 268 -17.44 13.70 -3.39
N ILE A 269 -16.34 12.94 -3.40
CA ILE A 269 -16.36 11.47 -3.38
C ILE A 269 -16.96 10.93 -2.07
N ILE A 270 -16.60 11.52 -0.93
CA ILE A 270 -17.06 11.04 0.38
C ILE A 270 -18.39 11.65 0.81
N LYS A 271 -18.90 12.66 0.09
CA LYS A 271 -20.09 13.41 0.48
C LYS A 271 -21.30 12.50 0.71
N ASP A 272 -22.02 12.75 1.79
CA ASP A 272 -23.20 12.00 2.21
C ASP A 272 -22.93 10.51 2.48
N THR A 273 -21.66 10.13 2.70
CA THR A 273 -21.25 8.76 3.08
C THR A 273 -20.81 8.68 4.53
N ILE A 274 -20.68 7.47 5.08
CA ILE A 274 -20.16 7.25 6.44
C ILE A 274 -18.67 7.66 6.59
N CYS A 275 -17.95 7.84 5.48
CA CYS A 275 -16.58 8.35 5.50
C CYS A 275 -16.52 9.87 5.64
N GLU A 276 -17.59 10.58 5.28
CA GLU A 276 -17.66 12.03 5.51
C GLU A 276 -17.67 12.30 7.01
N LYS A 277 -16.81 13.23 7.41
CA LYS A 277 -16.79 13.68 8.80
C LYS A 277 -18.04 14.53 9.05
N ASN A 278 -18.85 14.15 10.05
CA ASN A 278 -19.83 15.07 10.64
C ASN A 278 -19.15 16.27 11.32
#